data_AF-A0A1F7NN44-F1
#
_entry.id   AF-A0A1F7NN44-F1
#
_cell.length_a   1.000
_cell.length_b   1.000
_cell.length_c   1.000
_cell.angle_alpha   90.00
_cell.angle_beta   90.00
_cell.angle_gamma   90.00
#
_symmetry.space_group_name_H-M   'P 1'
#
loop_
_entity.id
_entity.type
_entity.pdbx_description
1 polymer ?
#
loop_
_entity_poly.entity_id
_entity_poly.type
_entity_poly.pdbx_seq_one_letter_code
_entity_poly.pdbx_strand_id
1 'polypeptide(L)'
;MGRSFPIGLAAIVLLSSMPATAQQPVVAFTPAEIQWDDGPAVLPRGVKAARLQGSPAQSGPFTVRLKLQAGYKLGPHWHPRDELVTVLSGTVYFGTGETFSPAQGKAYPAGSFVVLPANTPHFTWTEDEAVIQAHGIGPLDFTHVNPADDPRRR
;
A
#
# COMPACT_ATOMS: atom_id res chain seq x y z
N MET A 1 14.74 77.46 -29.09
CA MET A 1 15.52 76.54 -28.24
C MET A 1 14.55 75.51 -27.65
N GLY A 2 14.55 74.28 -28.17
CA GLY A 2 13.77 73.17 -27.62
C GLY A 2 14.48 71.88 -27.98
N ARG A 3 15.11 71.23 -26.99
CA ARG A 3 15.88 70.00 -27.18
C ARG A 3 14.99 68.81 -26.79
N SER A 4 14.73 67.94 -27.76
CA SER A 4 14.08 66.65 -27.58
C SER A 4 15.05 65.66 -26.94
N PHE A 5 14.63 64.92 -25.92
CA PHE A 5 15.36 63.79 -25.35
C PHE A 5 14.75 62.48 -25.85
N PRO A 6 15.53 61.50 -26.34
CA PRO A 6 15.00 60.18 -26.67
C PRO A 6 14.93 59.31 -25.41
N ILE A 7 13.78 58.67 -25.21
CA ILE A 7 13.56 57.65 -24.17
C ILE A 7 14.14 56.34 -24.70
N GLY A 8 15.22 55.85 -24.08
CA GLY A 8 15.78 54.53 -24.34
C GLY A 8 14.99 53.45 -23.59
N LEU A 9 14.43 52.48 -24.31
CA LEU A 9 13.73 51.32 -23.75
C LEU A 9 14.77 50.28 -23.31
N ALA A 10 14.91 50.05 -22.00
CA ALA A 10 15.76 48.97 -21.47
C ALA A 10 14.96 47.66 -21.44
N ALA A 11 15.36 46.67 -22.25
CA ALA A 11 14.78 45.33 -22.22
C ALA A 11 15.37 44.54 -21.05
N ILE A 12 14.54 44.22 -20.05
CA ILE A 12 14.88 43.31 -18.96
C ILE A 12 14.71 41.87 -19.47
N VAL A 13 15.80 41.15 -19.63
CA VAL A 13 15.79 39.70 -19.92
C VAL A 13 15.61 38.95 -18.61
N LEU A 14 14.41 38.45 -18.36
CA LEU A 14 14.12 37.53 -17.25
C LEU A 14 14.62 36.13 -17.63
N LEU A 15 15.79 35.73 -17.13
CA LEU A 15 16.21 34.32 -17.19
C LEU A 15 15.35 33.50 -16.23
N SER A 16 14.36 32.78 -16.75
CA SER A 16 13.62 31.77 -16.00
C SER A 16 14.50 30.54 -15.80
N SER A 17 15.06 30.38 -14.62
CA SER A 17 15.72 29.13 -14.22
C SER A 17 14.67 28.02 -14.09
N MET A 18 14.59 27.16 -15.10
CA MET A 18 13.79 25.93 -15.04
C MET A 18 14.37 25.02 -13.96
N PRO A 19 13.56 24.53 -12.99
CA PRO A 19 14.05 23.58 -12.02
C PRO A 19 14.44 22.29 -12.73
N ALA A 20 15.70 21.86 -12.58
CA ALA A 20 16.13 20.55 -13.00
C ALA A 20 15.34 19.50 -12.21
N THR A 21 14.52 18.71 -12.89
CA THR A 21 13.84 17.56 -12.29
C THR A 21 14.90 16.57 -11.86
N ALA A 22 15.16 16.45 -10.56
CA ALA A 22 16.02 15.40 -10.03
C ALA A 22 15.34 14.04 -10.36
N GLN A 23 16.05 13.20 -11.11
CA GLN A 23 15.58 11.83 -11.40
C GLN A 23 15.46 11.09 -10.06
N GLN A 24 14.29 10.53 -9.77
CA GLN A 24 14.14 9.68 -8.60
C GLN A 24 15.03 8.43 -8.75
N PRO A 25 15.71 7.98 -7.69
CA PRO A 25 16.55 6.80 -7.76
C PRO A 25 15.72 5.55 -8.08
N VAL A 26 16.35 4.59 -8.77
CA VAL A 26 15.75 3.26 -8.99
C VAL A 26 15.61 2.56 -7.64
N VAL A 27 14.40 2.09 -7.35
CA VAL A 27 14.11 1.23 -6.20
C VAL A 27 13.97 -0.20 -6.71
N ALA A 28 14.90 -1.08 -6.33
CA ALA A 28 14.95 -2.46 -6.78
C ALA A 28 15.43 -3.38 -5.66
N PHE A 29 14.85 -4.58 -5.61
CA PHE A 29 15.21 -5.63 -4.66
C PHE A 29 15.13 -6.98 -5.36
N THR A 30 16.18 -7.78 -5.25
CA THR A 30 16.11 -9.23 -5.42
C THR A 30 15.44 -9.87 -4.20
N PRO A 31 14.92 -11.11 -4.29
CA PRO A 31 14.31 -11.77 -3.15
C PRO A 31 15.19 -11.84 -1.89
N ALA A 32 16.52 -11.96 -2.07
CA ALA A 32 17.47 -12.03 -0.96
C ALA A 32 17.73 -10.68 -0.28
N GLU A 33 17.48 -9.56 -0.96
CA GLU A 33 17.67 -8.21 -0.42
C GLU A 33 16.44 -7.71 0.35
N ILE A 34 15.30 -8.38 0.20
CA ILE A 34 14.05 -8.00 0.89
C ILE A 34 14.21 -8.24 2.39
N GLN A 35 14.18 -7.13 3.13
CA GLN A 35 14.20 -7.13 4.58
C GLN A 35 12.78 -7.34 5.11
N TRP A 36 12.64 -8.31 6.00
CA TRP A 36 11.37 -8.70 6.62
C TRP A 36 11.37 -8.32 8.10
N ASP A 37 10.45 -7.43 8.47
CA ASP A 37 10.19 -7.05 9.85
C ASP A 37 8.92 -7.72 10.37
N ASP A 38 8.65 -7.56 11.67
CA ASP A 38 7.32 -7.88 12.21
C ASP A 38 6.25 -7.03 11.52
N GLY A 39 5.09 -7.64 11.25
CA GLY A 39 3.97 -6.90 10.68
C GLY A 39 3.46 -5.77 11.60
N PRO A 40 2.74 -4.80 11.04
CA PRO A 40 2.22 -3.66 11.79
C PRO A 40 1.30 -4.11 12.93
N ALA A 41 1.35 -3.42 14.07
CA ALA A 41 0.61 -3.78 15.29
C ALA A 41 -0.92 -3.84 15.14
N VAL A 42 -1.47 -3.27 14.06
CA VAL A 42 -2.90 -3.38 13.73
C VAL A 42 -3.29 -4.79 13.23
N LEU A 43 -2.33 -5.58 12.77
CA LEU A 43 -2.53 -6.95 12.33
C LEU A 43 -2.27 -7.93 13.48
N PRO A 44 -3.02 -9.05 13.56
CA PRO A 44 -2.68 -10.16 14.44
C PRO A 44 -1.24 -10.65 14.23
N ARG A 45 -0.64 -11.23 15.27
CA ARG A 45 0.70 -11.86 15.15
C ARG A 45 0.70 -12.95 14.08
N GLY A 46 1.88 -13.24 13.54
CA GLY A 46 2.05 -14.27 12.51
C GLY A 46 2.17 -13.74 11.09
N VAL A 47 2.36 -12.42 10.95
CA VAL A 47 2.70 -11.78 9.69
C VAL A 47 4.08 -11.14 9.79
N LYS A 48 4.89 -11.32 8.75
CA LYS A 48 6.07 -10.49 8.48
C LYS A 48 5.75 -9.49 7.38
N ALA A 49 6.30 -8.29 7.46
CA ALA A 49 6.10 -7.25 6.46
C ALA A 49 7.44 -6.82 5.87
N ALA A 50 7.43 -6.52 4.57
CA ALA A 50 8.55 -5.90 3.88
C ALA A 50 8.07 -4.70 3.09
N ARG A 51 8.68 -3.53 3.30
CA ARG A 51 8.35 -2.30 2.57
C ARG A 51 9.21 -2.20 1.32
N LEU A 52 8.58 -2.14 0.16
CA LEU A 52 9.29 -2.04 -1.13
C LEU A 52 9.23 -0.64 -1.71
N GLN A 53 8.13 0.09 -1.50
CA GLN A 53 7.96 1.46 -1.95
C GLN A 53 7.05 2.21 -0.98
N GLY A 54 7.41 3.45 -0.64
CA GLY A 54 6.54 4.38 0.10
C GLY A 54 5.99 3.81 1.40
N SER A 55 4.81 4.29 1.81
CA SER A 55 4.14 3.78 3.00
C SER A 55 2.63 3.71 2.89
N PRO A 56 2.01 2.58 3.32
CA PRO A 56 0.56 2.53 3.44
C PRO A 56 0.02 3.57 4.43
N ALA A 57 0.82 4.06 5.38
CA ALA A 57 0.39 5.07 6.35
C ALA A 57 0.58 6.53 5.87
N GLN A 58 1.13 6.75 4.67
CA GLN A 58 1.43 8.08 4.14
C GLN A 58 0.74 8.29 2.80
N SER A 59 0.53 9.56 2.44
CA SER A 59 0.05 9.91 1.11
C SER A 59 1.05 9.50 0.04
N GLY A 60 0.55 8.88 -1.03
CA GLY A 60 1.34 8.51 -2.20
C GLY A 60 1.40 7.00 -2.45
N PRO A 61 2.10 6.58 -3.53
CA PRO A 61 2.21 5.17 -3.87
C PRO A 61 2.90 4.36 -2.78
N PHE A 62 2.37 3.19 -2.48
CA PHE A 62 3.04 2.21 -1.65
C PHE A 62 3.03 0.84 -2.30
N THR A 63 4.05 0.05 -1.97
CA THR A 63 4.11 -1.38 -2.24
C THR A 63 4.72 -2.05 -1.02
N VAL A 64 3.99 -3.00 -0.44
CA VAL A 64 4.46 -3.82 0.68
C VAL A 64 4.24 -5.29 0.36
N ARG A 65 5.10 -6.16 0.88
CA ARG A 65 4.85 -7.59 0.92
C ARG A 65 4.50 -8.02 2.33
N LEU A 66 3.52 -8.91 2.44
CA LEU A 66 3.15 -9.55 3.69
C LEU A 66 3.38 -11.05 3.53
N LYS A 67 4.15 -11.64 4.44
CA LYS A 67 4.31 -13.09 4.57
C LYS A 67 3.43 -13.55 5.72
N LEU A 68 2.42 -14.33 5.39
CA LEU A 68 1.43 -14.89 6.30
C LEU A 68 1.89 -16.28 6.70
N GLN A 69 2.06 -16.54 7.99
CA GLN A 69 2.39 -17.88 8.47
C GLN A 69 1.24 -18.87 8.18
N ALA A 70 1.54 -20.16 8.18
CA ALA A 70 0.53 -21.21 8.08
C ALA A 70 -0.58 -21.04 9.13
N GLY A 71 -1.83 -21.21 8.70
CA GLY A 71 -3.01 -21.01 9.55
C GLY A 71 -3.31 -19.56 9.94
N TYR A 72 -2.64 -18.56 9.36
CA TYR A 72 -2.91 -17.15 9.66
C TYR A 72 -4.34 -16.77 9.29
N LYS A 73 -4.96 -15.95 10.16
CA LYS A 73 -6.33 -15.45 10.01
C LYS A 73 -6.38 -13.97 10.34
N LEU A 74 -7.01 -13.21 9.45
CA LEU A 74 -7.38 -11.82 9.63
C LEU A 74 -8.89 -11.71 9.55
N GLY A 75 -9.50 -11.29 10.65
CA GLY A 75 -10.95 -11.12 10.75
C GLY A 75 -11.49 -10.02 9.82
N PRO A 76 -12.82 -9.88 9.76
CA PRO A 76 -13.47 -8.83 8.98
C PRO A 76 -12.92 -7.45 9.28
N HIS A 77 -12.48 -6.76 8.24
CA HIS A 77 -11.95 -5.40 8.27
C HIS A 77 -12.26 -4.69 6.96
N TRP A 78 -12.02 -3.38 6.92
CA TRP A 78 -12.20 -2.56 5.73
C TRP A 78 -11.19 -1.42 5.69
N HIS A 79 -11.01 -0.86 4.49
CA HIS A 79 -10.17 0.30 4.22
C HIS A 79 -10.96 1.36 3.46
N PRO A 80 -10.69 2.68 3.61
CA PRO A 80 -11.41 3.74 2.92
C PRO A 80 -11.01 3.90 1.45
N ARG A 81 -10.04 3.12 0.98
CA ARG A 81 -9.53 3.08 -0.39
C ARG A 81 -9.50 1.63 -0.87
N ASP A 82 -9.45 1.45 -2.18
CA ASP A 82 -9.25 0.14 -2.77
C ASP A 82 -7.91 -0.46 -2.31
N GLU A 83 -7.93 -1.72 -1.93
CA GLU A 83 -6.72 -2.52 -1.69
C GLU A 83 -6.48 -3.43 -2.89
N LEU A 84 -5.28 -3.35 -3.48
CA LEU A 84 -4.88 -4.18 -4.60
C LEU A 84 -3.87 -5.22 -4.10
N VAL A 85 -4.23 -6.50 -4.22
CA VAL A 85 -3.43 -7.61 -3.72
C VAL A 85 -3.03 -8.54 -4.85
N THR A 86 -1.74 -8.84 -4.93
CA THR A 86 -1.20 -9.93 -5.76
C THR A 86 -0.70 -11.05 -4.86
N VAL A 87 -1.12 -12.29 -5.12
CA VAL A 87 -0.57 -13.47 -4.42
C VAL A 87 0.72 -13.88 -5.12
N LEU A 88 1.84 -13.82 -4.40
CA LEU A 88 3.18 -14.15 -4.94
C LEU A 88 3.55 -15.61 -4.71
N SER A 89 3.16 -16.20 -3.58
CA SER A 89 3.36 -17.62 -3.27
C SER A 89 2.28 -18.15 -2.34
N GLY A 90 2.09 -19.47 -2.32
CA GLY A 90 1.07 -20.14 -1.52
C GLY A 90 -0.34 -19.90 -2.04
N THR A 91 -1.32 -20.09 -1.16
CA THR A 91 -2.74 -19.84 -1.42
C THR A 91 -3.29 -18.95 -0.33
N VAL A 92 -3.96 -17.87 -0.74
CA VAL A 92 -4.67 -16.98 0.18
C VAL A 92 -6.14 -17.04 -0.13
N TYR A 93 -6.96 -17.06 0.91
CA TYR A 93 -8.39 -17.01 0.79
C TYR A 93 -8.89 -15.62 1.13
N PHE A 94 -9.76 -15.06 0.29
CA PHE A 94 -10.49 -13.82 0.58
C PHE A 94 -11.98 -14.10 0.58
N GLY A 95 -12.67 -13.61 1.60
CA GLY A 95 -14.13 -13.56 1.66
C GLY A 95 -14.61 -12.14 1.99
N THR A 96 -15.87 -11.86 1.70
CA THR A 96 -16.51 -10.57 2.01
C THR A 96 -17.60 -10.73 3.06
N GLY A 97 -17.85 -9.68 3.84
CA GLY A 97 -18.85 -9.66 4.89
C GLY A 97 -18.29 -9.26 6.25
N GLU A 98 -19.20 -8.97 7.17
CA GLU A 98 -18.89 -8.46 8.52
C GLU A 98 -18.60 -9.58 9.54
N THR A 99 -18.76 -10.84 9.14
CA THR A 99 -18.48 -12.02 9.98
C THR A 99 -17.56 -12.98 9.23
N PHE A 100 -16.55 -13.51 9.91
CA PHE A 100 -15.65 -14.49 9.33
C PHE A 100 -16.42 -15.77 8.98
N SER A 101 -16.41 -16.14 7.70
CA SER A 101 -17.04 -17.37 7.21
C SER A 101 -16.20 -18.00 6.10
N PRO A 102 -15.49 -19.12 6.36
CA PRO A 102 -14.72 -19.80 5.33
C PRO A 102 -15.57 -20.19 4.10
N ALA A 103 -16.86 -20.46 4.29
CA ALA A 103 -17.80 -20.80 3.22
C ALA A 103 -18.06 -19.64 2.24
N GLN A 104 -17.77 -18.40 2.64
CA GLN A 104 -17.92 -17.21 1.80
C GLN A 104 -16.61 -16.74 1.17
N GLY A 105 -15.51 -17.45 1.41
CA GLY A 105 -14.25 -17.11 0.76
C GLY A 105 -13.96 -17.95 -0.46
N LYS A 106 -13.08 -17.40 -1.29
CA LYS A 106 -12.55 -18.02 -2.50
C LYS A 106 -11.04 -18.20 -2.34
N ALA A 107 -10.53 -19.32 -2.82
CA ALA A 107 -9.09 -19.58 -2.88
C ALA A 107 -8.44 -18.80 -4.02
N TYR A 108 -7.31 -18.16 -3.72
CA TYR A 108 -6.49 -17.42 -4.67
C TYR A 108 -5.04 -17.94 -4.57
N PRO A 109 -4.64 -18.88 -5.45
CA PRO A 109 -3.27 -19.39 -5.49
C PRO A 109 -2.29 -18.35 -6.05
N ALA A 110 -0.99 -18.63 -5.96
CA ALA A 110 0.07 -17.81 -6.55
C ALA A 110 -0.23 -17.37 -7.99
N GLY A 111 0.07 -16.10 -8.30
CA GLY A 111 -0.27 -15.44 -9.56
C GLY A 111 -1.66 -14.78 -9.57
N SER A 112 -2.51 -15.04 -8.57
CA SER A 112 -3.82 -14.39 -8.47
C SER A 112 -3.70 -12.90 -8.15
N PHE A 113 -4.70 -12.14 -8.61
CA PHE A 113 -4.87 -10.73 -8.31
C PHE A 113 -6.28 -10.47 -7.77
N VAL A 114 -6.38 -9.61 -6.76
CA VAL A 114 -7.64 -9.25 -6.09
C VAL A 114 -7.67 -7.74 -5.93
N VAL A 115 -8.82 -7.14 -6.28
CA VAL A 115 -9.16 -5.77 -5.90
C VAL A 115 -10.24 -5.86 -4.84
N LEU A 116 -10.00 -5.25 -3.69
CA LEU A 116 -10.96 -5.12 -2.60
C LEU A 116 -11.44 -3.67 -2.60
N PRO A 117 -12.67 -3.38 -3.07
CA PRO A 117 -13.14 -2.01 -3.20
C PRO A 117 -13.22 -1.31 -1.85
N ALA A 118 -13.02 0.01 -1.87
CA ALA A 118 -13.15 0.88 -0.71
C ALA A 118 -14.43 0.61 0.09
N ASN A 119 -14.29 0.62 1.43
CA ASN A 119 -15.36 0.39 2.40
C ASN A 119 -16.05 -0.98 2.30
N THR A 120 -15.42 -1.98 1.66
CA THR A 120 -15.93 -3.36 1.62
C THR A 120 -15.39 -4.15 2.81
N PRO A 121 -16.25 -4.61 3.75
CA PRO A 121 -15.83 -5.56 4.77
C PRO A 121 -15.36 -6.86 4.12
N HIS A 122 -14.15 -7.28 4.44
CA HIS A 122 -13.54 -8.50 3.94
C HIS A 122 -12.64 -9.13 5.00
N PHE A 123 -12.35 -10.41 4.82
CA PHE A 123 -11.48 -11.19 5.69
C PHE A 123 -10.56 -12.07 4.87
N THR A 124 -9.43 -12.42 5.48
CA THR A 124 -8.35 -13.13 4.79
C THR A 124 -7.81 -14.25 5.66
N TRP A 125 -7.53 -15.39 5.07
CA TRP A 125 -6.80 -16.44 5.77
C TRP A 125 -5.94 -17.27 4.81
N THR A 126 -5.09 -18.09 5.40
CA THR A 126 -4.34 -19.11 4.67
C THR A 126 -4.28 -20.41 5.48
N GLU A 127 -4.07 -21.51 4.78
CA GLU A 127 -3.85 -22.83 5.38
C GLU A 127 -2.35 -23.08 5.57
N ASP A 128 -1.55 -22.80 4.54
CA ASP A 128 -0.09 -22.89 4.53
C ASP A 128 0.59 -21.50 4.58
N GLU A 129 1.92 -21.42 4.56
CA GLU A 129 2.58 -20.11 4.40
C GLU A 129 2.26 -19.51 3.02
N ALA A 130 1.94 -18.22 2.99
CA ALA A 130 1.68 -17.48 1.76
C ALA A 130 2.34 -16.09 1.78
N VAL A 131 2.71 -15.59 0.60
CA VAL A 131 3.21 -14.22 0.43
C VAL A 131 2.28 -13.47 -0.50
N ILE A 132 1.84 -12.30 -0.05
CA ILE A 132 1.08 -11.34 -0.87
C ILE A 132 1.85 -10.03 -1.03
N GLN A 133 1.55 -9.32 -2.11
CA GLN A 133 1.92 -7.93 -2.31
C GLN A 133 0.68 -7.06 -2.27
N ALA A 134 0.60 -6.17 -1.30
CA ALA A 134 -0.40 -5.11 -1.25
C ALA A 134 0.21 -3.82 -1.81
N HIS A 135 -0.50 -3.15 -2.70
CA HIS A 135 -0.05 -1.89 -3.30
C HIS A 135 -1.21 -0.97 -3.61
N GLY A 136 -0.92 0.31 -3.79
CA GLY A 136 -1.94 1.31 -4.07
C GLY A 136 -1.47 2.70 -3.68
N ILE A 137 -2.43 3.59 -3.39
CA ILE A 137 -2.17 4.96 -2.93
C ILE A 137 -2.62 5.07 -1.47
N GLY A 138 -1.70 5.44 -0.59
CA GLY A 138 -2.01 5.65 0.82
C GLY A 138 -2.68 7.00 1.11
N PRO A 139 -3.20 7.20 2.33
CA PRO A 139 -3.20 6.22 3.41
C PRO A 139 -4.16 5.04 3.18
N LEU A 140 -3.72 3.82 3.47
CA LEU A 140 -4.57 2.63 3.54
C LEU A 140 -4.92 2.42 5.02
N ASP A 141 -5.90 3.18 5.50
CA ASP A 141 -6.37 3.05 6.88
C ASP A 141 -7.03 1.70 7.08
N PHE A 142 -6.72 1.06 8.21
CA PHE A 142 -7.20 -0.28 8.54
C PHE A 142 -8.20 -0.20 9.70
N THR A 143 -9.43 -0.62 9.45
CA THR A 143 -10.47 -0.69 10.48
C THR A 143 -11.00 -2.10 10.65
N HIS A 144 -10.82 -2.68 11.84
CA HIS A 144 -11.48 -3.92 12.23
C HIS A 144 -12.99 -3.68 12.36
N VAL A 145 -13.81 -4.57 11.77
CA VAL A 145 -15.28 -4.50 11.90
C VAL A 145 -15.68 -4.72 13.36
N ASN A 146 -15.12 -5.74 14.00
CA ASN A 146 -15.26 -5.97 15.43
C ASN A 146 -14.07 -5.36 16.18
N PRO A 147 -14.27 -4.35 17.04
CA PRO A 147 -13.18 -3.72 17.78
C PRO A 147 -12.40 -4.67 18.70
N ALA A 148 -12.98 -5.80 19.12
CA ALA A 148 -12.27 -6.79 19.93
C ALA A 148 -11.19 -7.57 19.15
N ASP A 149 -11.25 -7.53 17.82
CA ASP A 149 -10.27 -8.18 16.96
C ASP A 149 -9.00 -7.32 16.77
N ASP A 150 -9.05 -6.05 17.19
CA ASP A 150 -7.91 -5.11 17.14
C ASP A 150 -6.83 -5.47 18.17
N PRO A 151 -5.64 -5.96 17.76
CA PRO A 151 -4.58 -6.37 18.69
C PRO A 151 -4.01 -5.20 19.49
N ARG A 152 -4.21 -3.94 19.03
CA ARG A 152 -3.73 -2.73 19.73
C ARG A 152 -4.54 -2.44 21.00
N ARG A 153 -5.67 -3.10 21.18
CA ARG A 153 -6.57 -2.94 22.33
C ARG A 153 -6.41 -4.04 23.39
N ARG A 154 -5.40 -4.90 23.25
CA ARG A 154 -5.12 -6.03 24.14
C ARG A 154 -3.92 -5.77 25.03
#